data_AF-A0A959TT81-F1
#
_entry.id   AF-A0A959TT81-F1
#
_cell.length_a   1.000
_cell.length_b   1.000
_cell.length_c   1.000
_cell.angle_alpha   90.00
_cell.angle_beta   90.00
_cell.angle_gamma   90.00
#
_symmetry.space_group_name_H-M   'P 1'
#
loop_
_entity.id
_entity.type
_entity.pdbx_description
1 polymer ?
#
loop_
_entity_poly.entity_id
_entity_poly.type
_entity_poly.pdbx_seq_one_letter_code
_entity_poly.pdbx_strand_id
1 'polypeptide(L)' 'DVVRRIRELAPERIVYVSCNPATQARDLALLKDLYTVDHVQPVDMFPHTYHVENVVRLIKRNG' A
#
# COMPACT_ATOMS: atom_id res chain seq x y z
N ASP A 1 -8.83 -5.72 12.15
CA ASP A 1 -8.79 -4.75 11.04
C ASP A 1 -7.67 -5.10 10.08
N VAL A 2 -7.86 -4.95 8.77
CA VAL A 2 -7.15 -5.67 7.68
C VAL A 2 -5.63 -5.75 7.83
N VAL A 3 -4.96 -4.67 8.24
CA VAL A 3 -3.49 -4.64 8.46
C VAL A 3 -3.02 -5.75 9.41
N ARG A 4 -3.76 -6.00 10.50
CA ARG A 4 -3.42 -7.08 11.44
C ARG A 4 -3.45 -8.45 10.75
N ARG A 5 -4.47 -8.67 9.91
CA ARG A 5 -4.62 -9.94 9.18
C ARG A 5 -3.55 -10.13 8.13
N ILE A 6 -3.10 -9.06 7.48
CA ILE A 6 -1.95 -9.07 6.58
C ILE A 6 -0.68 -9.52 7.33
N ARG A 7 -0.44 -8.99 8.54
CA ARG A 7 0.71 -9.39 9.37
C ARG A 7 0.63 -10.86 9.82
N GLU A 8 -0.57 -11.37 10.08
CA GLU A 8 -0.80 -12.78 10.44
C GLU A 8 -0.60 -13.74 9.25
N LEU A 9 -1.09 -13.38 8.06
CA LEU A 9 -0.97 -14.20 6.84
C LEU A 9 0.43 -14.09 6.20
N ALA A 10 1.09 -12.95 6.40
CA ALA A 10 2.43 -12.62 5.89
C ALA A 10 2.69 -13.02 4.42
N PRO A 11 1.81 -12.65 3.46
CA PRO A 11 2.02 -12.96 2.04
C PRO A 11 3.31 -12.34 1.51
N GLU A 12 3.91 -12.95 0.50
CA GLU A 12 5.18 -12.48 -0.09
C GLU A 12 5.05 -11.14 -0.84
N ARG A 13 3.85 -10.86 -1.40
CA ARG A 13 3.57 -9.65 -2.17
C ARG A 13 2.19 -9.11 -1.87
N ILE A 14 2.07 -7.79 -1.80
CA ILE A 14 0.80 -7.07 -1.64
C ILE A 14 0.70 -5.97 -2.69
N VAL A 15 -0.46 -5.86 -3.33
CA VAL A 15 -0.82 -4.70 -4.17
C VAL A 15 -1.89 -3.92 -3.43
N TYR A 16 -1.56 -2.68 -3.05
CA TYR A 16 -2.45 -1.80 -2.29
C TYR A 16 -2.88 -0.62 -3.18
N VAL A 17 -4.15 -0.60 -3.56
CA VAL A 17 -4.81 0.53 -4.25
C VAL A 17 -5.53 1.42 -3.22
N SER A 18 -5.35 2.73 -3.28
CA SER A 18 -6.03 3.69 -2.39
C SER A 18 -6.26 5.04 -3.08
N CYS A 19 -7.44 5.61 -2.91
CA CYS A 19 -7.78 6.98 -3.30
C CYS A 19 -7.30 8.04 -2.29
N ASN A 20 -6.82 7.60 -1.12
CA ASN A 20 -6.37 8.47 -0.04
C ASN A 20 -4.90 8.15 0.32
N PRO A 21 -3.95 9.00 -0.10
CA PRO A 21 -2.53 8.81 0.21
C PRO A 21 -2.21 8.85 1.71
N ALA A 22 -2.96 9.62 2.51
CA ALA A 22 -2.67 9.80 3.93
C ALA A 22 -2.99 8.55 4.75
N THR A 23 -4.15 7.93 4.51
CA THR A 23 -4.50 6.66 5.18
C THR A 23 -3.63 5.51 4.69
N GLN A 24 -3.28 5.49 3.39
CA GLN A 24 -2.35 4.52 2.85
C GLN A 24 -0.96 4.64 3.52
N ALA A 25 -0.41 5.85 3.66
CA ALA A 25 0.86 6.06 4.32
C ALA A 25 0.86 5.58 5.79
N ARG A 26 -0.24 5.81 6.52
CA ARG A 26 -0.42 5.28 7.88
C ARG A 26 -0.34 3.75 7.90
N ASP A 27 -1.05 3.07 7.01
CA ASP A 27 -1.07 1.61 6.97
C ASP A 27 0.28 1.03 6.53
N LEU A 28 0.96 1.67 5.57
CA LEU A 28 2.32 1.31 5.18
C LEU A 28 3.30 1.45 6.36
N ALA A 29 3.16 2.48 7.19
CA ALA A 29 3.98 2.65 8.39
C ALA A 29 3.75 1.53 9.42
N LEU A 30 2.55 0.95 9.49
CA LEU A 30 2.23 -0.19 10.37
C LEU A 30 2.75 -1.54 9.84
N LEU A 31 3.00 -1.63 8.53
CA LEU A 31 3.58 -2.80 7.86
C LEU A 31 5.10 -2.67 7.64
N LYS A 32 5.69 -1.53 8.03
CA LYS A 32 7.07 -1.15 7.71
C LYS A 32 8.12 -2.05 8.34
N ASP A 33 7.77 -2.93 9.26
CA ASP A 33 8.66 -3.91 9.88
C ASP A 33 8.75 -5.18 9.01
N LEU A 34 7.63 -5.63 8.46
CA LEU A 34 7.54 -6.85 7.67
C LEU A 34 7.69 -6.63 6.16
N TYR A 35 7.40 -5.43 5.66
CA TYR A 35 7.32 -5.14 4.23
C TYR A 35 8.13 -3.92 3.81
N THR A 36 8.72 -3.99 2.63
CA THR A 36 9.31 -2.85 1.92
C THR A 36 8.39 -2.37 0.82
N VAL A 37 8.37 -1.05 0.58
CA VAL A 37 7.73 -0.46 -0.59
C VAL A 37 8.68 -0.64 -1.76
N ASP A 38 8.22 -1.36 -2.77
CA ASP A 38 9.02 -1.72 -3.95
C ASP A 38 8.61 -0.88 -5.18
N HIS A 39 7.34 -0.48 -5.29
CA HIS A 39 6.88 0.39 -6.36
C HIS A 39 5.69 1.25 -5.91
N VAL A 40 5.58 2.46 -6.45
CA VAL A 40 4.44 3.37 -6.26
C VAL A 40 4.03 3.95 -7.61
N GLN A 41 2.76 3.84 -7.96
CA GLN A 41 2.19 4.39 -9.19
C GLN A 41 0.90 5.15 -8.89
N PRO A 42 0.92 6.49 -8.94
CA PRO A 42 -0.29 7.30 -9.02
C PRO A 42 -0.97 7.08 -10.38
N VAL A 43 -2.30 6.99 -10.39
CA VAL A 43 -3.14 6.80 -11.56
C VAL A 43 -4.23 7.87 -11.54
N ASP A 44 -4.29 8.66 -12.61
CA ASP A 44 -5.42 9.56 -12.86
C ASP A 44 -6.55 8.76 -13.52
N MET A 45 -7.50 8.30 -12.71
CA MET A 45 -8.73 7.66 -13.20
C MET A 45 -9.82 8.67 -13.55
N PHE A 46 -9.66 9.95 -13.17
CA PHE A 46 -10.69 10.97 -13.27
C PHE A 46 -10.08 12.30 -13.72
N PRO A 47 -9.76 12.43 -15.02
CA PRO A 47 -9.17 13.64 -15.57
C PRO A 47 -10.00 14.88 -15.24
N HIS A 48 -9.31 15.98 -14.95
CA HIS A 48 -9.91 17.26 -14.55
C HIS A 48 -10.60 17.26 -13.17
N THR A 49 -10.30 16.28 -12.31
CA THR A 49 -10.68 16.32 -10.89
C THR A 49 -9.44 16.34 -9.99
N TYR A 50 -9.65 16.53 -8.68
CA TYR A 50 -8.57 16.45 -7.69
C TYR A 50 -8.27 15.01 -7.24
N HIS A 51 -9.04 14.02 -7.71
CA HIS A 51 -8.90 12.64 -7.28
C HIS A 51 -7.68 12.00 -7.93
N VAL A 52 -6.93 11.25 -7.14
CA VAL A 52 -5.83 10.42 -7.63
C VAL A 52 -5.91 9.07 -6.92
N GLU A 53 -5.83 7.99 -7.70
CA GLU A 53 -5.70 6.64 -7.15
C GLU A 53 -4.22 6.31 -7.03
N ASN A 54 -3.78 5.75 -5.91
CA ASN A 54 -2.39 5.36 -5.71
C ASN A 54 -2.26 3.85 -5.56
N VAL A 55 -1.44 3.25 -6.42
CA VAL A 55 -1.14 1.82 -6.41
C VAL A 55 0.26 1.62 -5.84
N VAL A 56 0.36 0.91 -4.72
CA VAL A 56 1.62 0.59 -4.04
C VAL A 56 1.86 -0.91 -4.08
N ARG A 57 3.04 -1.32 -4.52
CA ARG A 57 3.52 -2.70 -4.43
C ARG A 57 4.41 -2.85 -3.21
N LEU A 58 4.05 -3.78 -2.32
CA LEU A 58 4.85 -4.17 -1.18
C LEU A 58 5.43 -5.57 -1.38
N ILE A 59 6.69 -5.72 -0.99
CA ILE A 59 7.39 -7.00 -0.97
C ILE A 59 7.79 -7.30 0.47
N LYS A 60 7.55 -8.52 0.92
CA LYS A 60 7.95 -8.96 2.25
C LYS A 60 9.47 -8.87 2.38
N ARG A 61 9.97 -8.40 3.51
CA ARG A 61 11.42 -8.38 3.77
C ARG A 61 11.91 -9.81 3.96
N ASN A 62 12.94 -10.17 3.21
CA ASN A 62 13.74 -11.33 3.52
C ASN A 62 14.59 -10.95 4.74
N GLY A 63 14.42 -11.68 5.85
CA GLY A 63 15.23 -11.51 7.05
C GLY A 63 16.69 -11.85 6.80
#